data_AF-V7H6D7-F1
#
_entry.id   AF-V7H6D7-F1
#
_cell.length_a   1.000
_cell.length_b   1.000
_cell.length_c   1.000
_cell.angle_alpha   90.00
_cell.angle_beta   90.00
_cell.angle_gamma   90.00
#
_symmetry.space_group_name_H-M   'P 1'
#
loop_
_entity.id
_entity.type
_entity.pdbx_description
1 polymer ?
#
loop_
_entity_poly.entity_id
_entity_poly.type
_entity_poly.pdbx_seq_one_letter_code
_entity_poly.pdbx_strand_id
1 'polypeptide(L)'
;MRRLDHTLAMIMAFAVVILTLLLTAQARSESNSPEIIYTKQHTVGYIVNSPGGYVDDFLAVREILRKQNLTLKIVGECDSACTLFTDLPKACVYPTTKLGFHRPFYLEDGKKVFNDVYDVWFTKHYPKKIQSWLASRGGLQADLVYLQGKQLLDLMPLCAGVQLPK
;
A
#
# COMPACT_ATOMS: atom_id res chain seq x y z
N MET A 1 7.20 42.87 47.12
CA MET A 1 8.04 41.75 46.65
C MET A 1 7.24 40.49 46.28
N ARG A 2 6.25 40.02 47.06
CA ARG A 2 5.46 38.80 46.75
C ARG A 2 4.71 38.73 45.40
N ARG A 3 4.27 39.84 44.80
CA ARG A 3 3.50 39.81 43.53
C ARG A 3 4.35 39.53 42.29
N LEU A 4 5.64 39.84 42.32
CA LEU A 4 6.57 39.55 41.22
C LEU A 4 6.89 38.05 41.15
N ASP A 5 6.97 37.39 42.31
CA ASP A 5 7.28 35.96 42.43
C ASP A 5 6.11 35.08 41.90
N HIS A 6 4.87 35.49 42.18
CA HIS A 6 3.68 34.77 41.69
C HIS A 6 3.47 34.90 40.18
N THR A 7 3.77 36.07 39.61
CA THR A 7 3.65 36.29 38.16
C THR A 7 4.72 35.50 37.40
N LEU A 8 5.96 35.47 37.90
CA LEU A 8 7.02 34.65 37.31
C LEU A 8 6.71 33.15 37.44
N ALA A 9 6.21 32.69 38.59
CA ALA A 9 5.80 31.30 38.78
C ALA A 9 4.67 30.87 37.84
N MET A 10 3.68 31.73 37.60
CA MET A 10 2.62 31.45 36.62
C MET A 10 3.16 31.38 35.19
N ILE A 11 4.01 32.33 34.79
CA ILE A 11 4.60 32.34 33.44
C ILE A 11 5.42 31.06 33.19
N MET A 12 6.22 30.64 34.18
CA MET A 12 7.01 29.40 34.08
C MET A 12 6.13 28.16 34.01
N ALA A 13 5.03 28.10 34.77
CA ALA A 13 4.08 26.99 34.71
C ALA A 13 3.39 26.89 33.34
N PHE A 14 2.97 28.02 32.77
CA PHE A 14 2.41 28.06 31.41
C PHE A 14 3.45 27.65 30.35
N ALA A 15 4.69 28.12 30.46
CA ALA A 15 5.77 27.75 29.55
C ALA A 15 6.07 26.24 29.59
N VAL A 16 6.08 25.62 30.77
CA VAL A 16 6.27 24.17 30.93
C VAL A 16 5.10 23.38 30.34
N VAL A 17 3.86 23.82 30.54
CA VAL A 17 2.66 23.17 29.97
C VAL A 17 2.66 23.27 28.44
N ILE A 18 3.04 24.42 27.87
CA ILE A 18 3.14 24.59 26.41
C ILE A 18 4.26 23.69 25.86
N LEU A 19 5.41 23.62 26.54
CA LEU A 19 6.54 22.79 26.11
C LEU A 19 6.21 21.28 26.16
N THR A 20 5.48 20.81 27.17
CA THR A 20 5.04 19.41 27.26
C THR A 20 3.97 19.06 26.24
N LEU A 21 3.04 19.98 25.94
CA LEU A 21 2.07 19.83 24.86
C LEU A 21 2.77 19.75 23.49
N LEU A 22 3.81 20.57 23.24
CA LEU A 22 4.59 20.53 22.00
C LEU A 22 5.42 19.23 21.86
N LEU A 23 5.95 18.68 22.95
CA LEU A 23 6.70 17.41 22.95
C LEU A 23 5.80 16.18 22.74
N THR A 24 4.52 16.26 23.09
CA THR A 24 3.54 15.17 22.91
C THR A 24 2.76 15.26 21.60
N ALA A 25 2.74 16.43 20.95
CA ALA A 25 2.04 16.67 19.68
C ALA A 25 2.76 16.10 18.44
N GLN A 26 3.57 15.06 18.59
CA GLN A 26 3.99 14.25 17.45
C GLN A 26 2.86 13.27 17.11
N ALA A 27 1.77 13.82 16.55
CA ALA A 27 0.84 13.04 15.76
C ALA A 27 1.62 12.50 14.56
N ARG A 28 2.14 11.29 14.69
CA ARG A 28 2.75 10.57 13.57
C ARG A 28 1.62 10.36 12.57
N SER A 29 1.64 11.12 11.47
CA SER A 29 0.80 10.84 10.33
C SER A 29 1.09 9.39 9.93
N GLU A 30 0.13 8.49 10.11
CA GLU A 30 0.18 7.18 9.46
C GLU A 30 0.09 7.46 7.96
N SER A 31 1.27 7.51 7.33
CA SER A 31 1.35 7.64 5.89
C SER A 31 0.69 6.40 5.30
N ASN A 32 -0.45 6.60 4.66
CA ASN A 32 -1.16 5.57 3.89
C ASN A 32 -0.48 5.28 2.53
N SER A 33 0.66 5.94 2.28
CA SER A 33 1.51 5.66 1.13
C SER A 33 2.14 4.28 1.23
N PRO A 34 2.28 3.56 0.10
CA PRO A 34 2.95 2.26 0.13
C PRO A 34 4.41 2.41 0.56
N GLU A 35 4.81 1.59 1.52
CA GLU A 35 6.20 1.48 1.94
C GLU A 35 7.00 0.65 0.91
N ILE A 36 7.89 1.32 0.17
CA ILE A 36 8.81 0.67 -0.76
C ILE A 36 10.22 0.70 -0.17
N ILE A 37 10.77 -0.48 0.10
CA ILE A 37 12.13 -0.63 0.60
C ILE A 37 13.07 -0.70 -0.60
N TYR A 38 13.96 0.29 -0.76
CA TYR A 38 14.90 0.32 -1.90
C TYR A 38 16.27 -0.26 -1.54
N THR A 39 16.90 -0.89 -2.54
CA THR A 39 18.33 -1.23 -2.50
C THR A 39 19.20 0.02 -2.46
N LYS A 40 20.47 -0.09 -2.05
CA LYS A 40 21.40 1.04 -1.98
C LYS A 40 21.54 1.81 -3.30
N GLN A 41 21.40 1.14 -4.44
CA GLN A 41 21.50 1.74 -5.78
C GLN A 41 20.17 2.37 -6.26
N HIS A 42 19.09 2.22 -5.49
CA HIS A 42 17.73 2.68 -5.80
C HIS A 42 17.19 2.21 -7.16
N THR A 43 17.70 1.10 -7.70
CA THR A 43 17.22 0.49 -8.96
C THR A 43 16.19 -0.63 -8.75
N VAL A 44 16.15 -1.17 -7.54
CA VAL A 44 15.25 -2.23 -7.11
C VAL A 44 14.55 -1.81 -5.82
N GLY A 45 13.22 -1.86 -5.83
CA GLY A 45 12.34 -1.71 -4.67
C GLY A 45 11.68 -3.02 -4.28
N TYR A 46 11.30 -3.13 -3.01
CA TYR A 46 10.54 -4.24 -2.46
C TYR A 46 9.27 -3.71 -1.80
N ILE A 47 8.15 -4.36 -2.06
CA ILE A 47 6.93 -4.22 -1.27
C ILE A 47 6.65 -5.56 -0.60
N VAL A 48 6.46 -5.54 0.72
CA VAL A 48 6.44 -6.75 1.55
C VAL A 48 5.19 -6.75 2.40
N ASN A 49 4.37 -7.81 2.31
CA ASN A 49 3.18 -8.01 3.15
C ASN A 49 2.27 -6.76 3.25
N SER A 50 1.99 -6.14 2.10
CA SER A 50 1.20 -4.91 2.06
C SER A 50 -0.29 -5.23 1.98
N PRO A 51 -1.10 -4.79 2.96
CA PRO A 51 -2.57 -4.97 2.93
C PRO A 51 -3.27 -4.02 1.93
N GLY A 52 -2.51 -3.13 1.27
CA GLY A 52 -3.04 -2.02 0.48
C GLY A 52 -3.23 -0.75 1.30
N GLY A 53 -4.12 0.11 0.85
CA GLY A 53 -4.35 1.45 1.41
C GLY A 53 -5.13 2.32 0.42
N TYR A 54 -4.95 3.63 0.49
CA TYR A 54 -5.62 4.54 -0.46
C TYR A 54 -5.14 4.31 -1.88
N VAL A 55 -6.10 4.10 -2.78
CA VAL A 55 -5.85 3.80 -4.19
C VAL A 55 -4.96 4.86 -4.85
N ASP A 56 -5.21 6.13 -4.58
CA ASP A 56 -4.49 7.25 -5.20
C ASP A 56 -3.01 7.29 -4.80
N ASP A 57 -2.68 6.93 -3.56
CA ASP A 57 -1.29 6.87 -3.10
C ASP A 57 -0.50 5.77 -3.81
N PHE A 58 -1.12 4.60 -3.99
CA PHE A 58 -0.52 3.49 -4.72
C PHE A 58 -0.35 3.81 -6.20
N LEU A 59 -1.32 4.50 -6.81
CA LEU A 59 -1.22 4.97 -8.20
C LEU A 59 -0.08 5.97 -8.36
N ALA A 60 0.03 6.95 -7.46
CA ALA A 60 1.10 7.95 -7.49
C ALA A 60 2.48 7.29 -7.42
N VAL A 61 2.68 6.36 -6.47
CA VAL A 61 3.95 5.63 -6.35
C VAL A 61 4.19 4.74 -7.58
N ARG A 62 3.15 4.09 -8.12
CA ARG A 62 3.27 3.27 -9.34
C ARG A 62 3.77 4.10 -10.52
N GLU A 63 3.25 5.31 -10.70
CA GLU A 63 3.70 6.19 -11.78
C GLU A 63 5.16 6.63 -11.59
N ILE A 64 5.62 6.86 -10.36
CA ILE A 64 7.03 7.16 -10.08
C ILE A 64 7.91 5.96 -10.47
N LEU A 65 7.57 4.77 -9.99
CA LEU A 65 8.30 3.52 -10.29
C LEU A 65 8.36 3.26 -11.81
N ARG A 66 7.24 3.48 -12.51
CA ARG A 66 7.15 3.32 -13.98
C ARG A 66 8.06 4.33 -14.70
N LYS A 67 7.98 5.61 -14.37
CA LYS A 67 8.79 6.68 -14.99
C LYS A 67 10.29 6.46 -14.77
N GLN A 68 10.67 5.97 -13.60
CA GLN A 68 12.07 5.68 -13.25
C GLN A 68 12.54 4.30 -13.75
N ASN A 69 11.66 3.52 -14.37
CA ASN A 69 11.95 2.18 -14.88
C ASN A 69 12.57 1.24 -13.82
N LEU A 70 12.10 1.37 -12.57
CA LEU A 70 12.59 0.60 -11.44
C LEU A 70 12.01 -0.81 -11.44
N THR A 71 12.79 -1.77 -10.94
CA THR A 71 12.29 -3.11 -10.67
C THR A 71 11.56 -3.11 -9.34
N LEU A 72 10.33 -3.62 -9.30
CA LEU A 72 9.60 -3.82 -8.06
C LEU A 72 9.43 -5.32 -7.79
N LYS A 73 9.91 -5.75 -6.63
CA LYS A 73 9.76 -7.12 -6.15
C LYS A 73 8.61 -7.18 -5.15
N ILE A 74 7.57 -7.94 -5.48
CA ILE A 74 6.39 -8.11 -4.62
C ILE A 74 6.58 -9.39 -3.79
N VAL A 75 6.68 -9.24 -2.47
CA VAL A 75 7.05 -10.31 -1.53
C VAL A 75 5.94 -10.55 -0.52
N GLY A 76 5.60 -11.83 -0.31
CA GLY A 76 4.54 -12.20 0.64
C GLY A 76 3.16 -11.80 0.15
N GLU A 77 2.33 -11.24 1.03
CA GLU A 77 0.98 -10.80 0.69
C GLU A 77 0.97 -9.39 0.09
N CYS A 78 0.12 -9.17 -0.91
CA CYS A 78 -0.03 -7.90 -1.59
C CYS A 78 -1.50 -7.76 -2.00
N ASP A 79 -2.26 -7.09 -1.14
CA ASP A 79 -3.71 -7.07 -1.19
C ASP A 79 -4.23 -5.69 -1.60
N SER A 80 -5.47 -5.65 -2.07
CA SER A 80 -6.18 -4.41 -2.37
C SER A 80 -5.37 -3.49 -3.30
N ALA A 81 -5.14 -2.23 -2.95
CA ALA A 81 -4.36 -1.27 -3.72
C ALA A 81 -2.92 -1.72 -4.04
N CYS A 82 -2.30 -2.60 -3.25
CA CYS A 82 -0.97 -3.15 -3.56
C CYS A 82 -0.97 -3.88 -4.92
N THR A 83 -2.06 -4.57 -5.25
CA THR A 83 -2.19 -5.31 -6.50
C THR A 83 -2.09 -4.42 -7.74
N LEU A 84 -2.25 -3.09 -7.62
CA LEU A 84 -2.07 -2.15 -8.73
C LEU A 84 -0.65 -2.17 -9.28
N PHE A 85 0.35 -2.56 -8.47
CA PHE A 85 1.73 -2.71 -8.90
C PHE A 85 1.96 -3.87 -9.86
N THR A 86 1.00 -4.79 -10.02
CA THR A 86 1.08 -5.88 -11.01
C THR A 86 1.16 -5.39 -12.46
N ASP A 87 0.77 -4.15 -12.72
CA ASP A 87 0.85 -3.49 -14.03
C ASP A 87 2.20 -2.80 -14.31
N LEU A 88 3.14 -2.83 -13.36
CA LEU A 88 4.48 -2.31 -13.63
C LEU A 88 5.23 -3.24 -14.60
N PRO A 89 5.88 -2.71 -15.66
CA PRO A 89 6.62 -3.52 -16.63
C PRO A 89 7.74 -4.37 -16.01
N LYS A 90 8.31 -3.92 -14.89
CA LYS A 90 9.36 -4.62 -14.13
C LYS A 90 8.90 -5.04 -12.74
N ALA A 91 7.59 -5.28 -12.54
CA ALA A 91 7.13 -6.02 -11.39
C ALA A 91 7.42 -7.51 -11.54
N CYS A 92 7.85 -8.14 -10.46
CA CYS A 92 8.01 -9.58 -10.38
C CYS A 92 7.59 -10.12 -9.02
N VAL A 93 7.29 -11.41 -8.96
CA VAL A 93 6.80 -12.09 -7.75
C VAL A 93 7.70 -13.26 -7.36
N TYR A 94 7.48 -13.78 -6.16
CA TYR A 94 8.06 -15.02 -5.66
C TYR A 94 7.01 -16.15 -5.65
N PRO A 95 7.40 -17.44 -5.62
CA PRO A 95 6.44 -18.55 -5.65
C PRO A 95 5.51 -18.59 -4.43
N THR A 96 5.95 -17.98 -3.33
CA THR A 96 5.19 -17.84 -2.08
C THR A 96 4.35 -16.57 -2.03
N THR A 97 4.44 -15.68 -3.02
CA THR A 97 3.64 -14.45 -3.07
C THR A 97 2.15 -14.81 -3.20
N LYS A 98 1.29 -14.01 -2.59
CA LYS A 98 -0.16 -14.04 -2.81
C LYS A 98 -0.64 -12.65 -3.19
N LEU A 99 -1.47 -12.57 -4.21
CA LEU A 99 -2.10 -11.31 -4.63
C LEU A 99 -3.59 -11.36 -4.30
N GLY A 100 -4.03 -10.55 -3.35
CA GLY A 100 -5.41 -10.51 -2.88
C GLY A 100 -6.23 -9.42 -3.56
N PHE A 101 -7.22 -9.81 -4.34
CA PHE A 101 -8.09 -8.89 -5.08
C PHE A 101 -9.47 -8.78 -4.43
N HIS A 102 -9.98 -7.56 -4.27
CA HIS A 102 -11.35 -7.31 -3.85
C HIS A 102 -11.87 -6.01 -4.48
N ARG A 103 -13.17 -5.74 -4.37
CA ARG A 103 -13.79 -4.51 -4.84
C ARG A 103 -13.29 -3.31 -4.05
N PRO A 104 -12.81 -2.22 -4.66
CA PRO A 104 -12.53 -1.01 -3.92
C PRO A 104 -13.78 -0.52 -3.19
N PHE A 105 -13.58 0.01 -1.99
CA PHE A 105 -14.65 0.54 -1.16
C PHE A 105 -14.19 1.81 -0.46
N TYR A 106 -15.14 2.63 -0.06
CA TYR A 106 -14.93 3.66 0.96
C TYR A 106 -15.68 3.27 2.23
N LEU A 107 -15.31 3.89 3.35
CA LEU A 107 -15.98 3.70 4.62
C LEU A 107 -16.98 4.82 4.83
N GLU A 108 -18.24 4.47 5.02
CA GLU A 108 -19.33 5.36 5.43
C GLU A 108 -19.91 4.80 6.73
N ASP A 109 -19.80 5.57 7.83
CA ASP A 109 -20.17 5.14 9.18
C ASP A 109 -19.59 3.77 9.59
N GLY A 110 -18.32 3.53 9.23
CA GLY A 110 -17.61 2.27 9.52
C GLY A 110 -18.03 1.08 8.66
N LYS A 111 -18.95 1.27 7.70
CA LYS A 111 -19.39 0.23 6.77
C LYS A 111 -18.74 0.41 5.40
N LYS A 112 -18.43 -0.70 4.75
CA LYS A 112 -17.92 -0.69 3.37
C LYS A 112 -19.05 -0.33 2.41
N VAL A 113 -18.82 0.67 1.57
CA VAL A 113 -19.70 1.03 0.46
C VAL A 113 -18.96 0.83 -0.85
N PHE A 114 -19.63 0.14 -1.78
CA PHE A 114 -19.07 -0.28 -3.07
C PHE A 114 -19.71 0.47 -4.23
N ASN A 115 -18.98 0.58 -5.34
CA ASN A 115 -19.44 1.26 -6.54
C ASN A 115 -19.02 0.49 -7.80
N ASP A 116 -19.99 0.00 -8.58
CA ASP A 116 -19.73 -0.83 -9.76
C ASP A 116 -18.91 -0.09 -10.85
N VAL A 117 -19.10 1.23 -11.00
CA VAL A 117 -18.31 2.04 -11.94
C VAL A 117 -16.84 2.07 -11.50
N TYR A 118 -16.62 2.22 -10.20
CA TYR A 118 -15.28 2.21 -9.63
C TYR A 118 -14.64 0.83 -9.70
N ASP A 119 -15.40 -0.26 -9.55
CA ASP A 119 -14.89 -1.64 -9.73
C ASP A 119 -14.38 -1.87 -11.16
N VAL A 120 -15.16 -1.41 -12.16
CA VAL A 120 -14.76 -1.51 -13.57
C VAL A 120 -13.52 -0.67 -13.84
N TRP A 121 -13.45 0.55 -13.30
CA TRP A 121 -12.26 1.40 -13.42
C TRP A 121 -11.03 0.76 -12.75
N PHE A 122 -11.19 0.24 -11.54
CA PHE A 122 -10.12 -0.39 -10.78
C PHE A 122 -9.60 -1.66 -11.48
N THR A 123 -10.51 -2.49 -12.01
CA THR A 123 -10.15 -3.69 -12.78
C THR A 123 -9.32 -3.35 -14.03
N LYS A 124 -9.56 -2.20 -14.67
CA LYS A 124 -8.80 -1.78 -15.87
C LYS A 124 -7.33 -1.51 -15.58
N HIS A 125 -6.94 -1.32 -14.32
CA HIS A 125 -5.54 -1.13 -13.93
C HIS A 125 -4.72 -2.41 -13.89
N TYR A 126 -5.33 -3.59 -14.08
CA TYR A 126 -4.60 -4.86 -14.06
C TYR A 126 -4.16 -5.30 -15.46
N PRO A 127 -3.09 -6.10 -15.59
CA PRO A 127 -2.75 -6.78 -16.83
C PRO A 127 -3.93 -7.59 -17.38
N LYS A 128 -4.08 -7.66 -18.71
CA LYS A 128 -5.21 -8.35 -19.37
C LYS A 128 -5.43 -9.80 -18.93
N LYS A 129 -4.33 -10.50 -18.64
CA LYS A 129 -4.34 -11.87 -18.11
C LYS A 129 -4.95 -11.97 -16.70
N ILE A 130 -4.70 -10.99 -15.83
CA ILE A 130 -5.33 -10.88 -14.51
C ILE A 130 -6.79 -10.46 -14.64
N GLN A 131 -7.12 -9.52 -15.54
CA GLN A 131 -8.52 -9.16 -15.84
C GLN A 131 -9.33 -10.39 -16.25
N SER A 132 -8.79 -11.23 -17.13
CA SER A 132 -9.43 -12.47 -17.59
C SER A 132 -9.57 -13.50 -16.48
N TRP A 133 -8.53 -13.65 -15.64
CA TRP A 133 -8.57 -14.54 -14.47
C TRP A 133 -9.64 -14.10 -13.46
N LEU A 134 -9.75 -12.80 -13.16
CA LEU A 134 -10.82 -12.25 -12.30
C LEU A 134 -12.20 -12.48 -12.92
N ALA A 135 -12.37 -12.20 -14.22
CA ALA A 135 -13.64 -12.41 -14.92
C ALA A 135 -14.12 -13.87 -14.84
N SER A 136 -13.21 -14.84 -14.94
CA SER A 136 -13.53 -16.27 -14.79
C SER A 136 -14.01 -16.67 -13.38
N ARG A 137 -13.90 -15.76 -12.41
CA ARG A 137 -14.25 -15.93 -11.00
C ARG A 137 -15.38 -15.00 -10.54
N GLY A 138 -16.10 -14.39 -11.48
CA GLY A 138 -17.18 -13.45 -11.17
C GLY A 138 -16.73 -12.00 -10.95
N GLY A 139 -15.48 -11.65 -11.31
CA GLY A 139 -14.93 -10.31 -11.16
C GLY A 139 -14.39 -10.03 -9.76
N LEU A 140 -14.30 -8.75 -9.40
CA LEU A 140 -13.94 -8.33 -8.04
C LEU A 140 -15.11 -8.61 -7.09
N GLN A 141 -14.81 -9.23 -5.95
CA GLN A 141 -15.80 -9.57 -4.92
C GLN A 141 -15.57 -8.71 -3.66
N ALA A 142 -16.55 -8.69 -2.75
CA ALA A 142 -16.43 -7.95 -1.49
C ALA A 142 -15.30 -8.51 -0.60
N ASP A 143 -15.15 -9.84 -0.61
CA ASP A 143 -14.07 -10.57 0.04
C ASP A 143 -12.87 -10.74 -0.88
N LEU A 144 -11.71 -11.01 -0.28
CA LEU A 144 -10.46 -11.24 -1.00
C LEU A 144 -10.51 -12.54 -1.81
N VAL A 145 -10.16 -12.42 -3.08
CA VAL A 145 -9.89 -13.53 -3.99
C VAL A 145 -8.38 -13.57 -4.25
N TYR A 146 -7.73 -14.66 -3.85
CA TYR A 146 -6.27 -14.78 -3.94
C TYR A 146 -5.80 -15.44 -5.24
N LEU A 147 -4.86 -14.80 -5.92
CA LEU A 147 -4.01 -15.39 -6.96
C LEU A 147 -2.69 -15.84 -6.35
N GLN A 148 -2.44 -17.15 -6.35
CA GLN A 148 -1.29 -17.78 -5.70
C GLN A 148 -0.92 -19.11 -6.37
N GLY A 149 0.20 -19.70 -5.96
CA GLY A 149 0.66 -21.00 -6.47
C GLY A 149 0.86 -21.01 -7.98
N LYS A 150 0.52 -22.12 -8.65
CA LYS A 150 0.73 -22.26 -10.10
C LYS A 150 0.08 -21.15 -10.92
N GLN A 151 -1.15 -20.75 -10.58
CA GLN A 151 -1.87 -19.71 -11.32
C GLN A 151 -1.13 -18.37 -11.26
N LEU A 152 -0.53 -18.03 -10.11
CA LEU A 152 0.30 -16.83 -10.01
C LEU A 152 1.49 -16.91 -10.96
N LEU A 153 2.17 -18.05 -11.00
CA LEU A 153 3.35 -18.26 -11.84
C LEU A 153 3.04 -18.25 -13.34
N ASP A 154 1.83 -18.68 -13.71
CA ASP A 154 1.33 -18.58 -15.09
C ASP A 154 1.02 -17.11 -15.47
N LEU A 155 0.69 -16.28 -14.48
CA LEU A 155 0.18 -14.92 -14.68
C LEU A 155 1.15 -13.80 -14.31
N MET A 156 2.28 -14.05 -13.65
CA MET A 156 3.23 -13.00 -13.25
C MET A 156 4.67 -13.42 -13.50
N PRO A 157 5.57 -12.50 -13.91
CA PRO A 157 6.99 -12.80 -14.02
C PRO A 157 7.59 -13.15 -12.65
N LEU A 158 8.46 -14.16 -12.62
CA LEU A 158 9.25 -14.45 -11.44
C LEU A 158 10.43 -13.50 -11.30
N CYS A 159 10.77 -13.16 -10.06
CA CYS A 159 11.98 -12.40 -9.80
C CYS A 159 13.24 -13.21 -10.14
N ALA A 160 14.27 -12.54 -10.66
CA ALA A 160 15.55 -13.18 -10.94
C ALA A 160 16.15 -13.81 -9.67
N GLY A 161 16.77 -14.99 -9.82
CA GLY A 161 17.38 -15.74 -8.72
C GLY A 161 16.39 -16.58 -7.88
N VAL A 162 15.11 -16.63 -8.25
CA VAL A 162 14.11 -17.51 -7.63
C VAL A 162 14.26 -18.94 -8.15
N GLN A 163 14.36 -19.91 -7.23
CA GLN A 163 14.18 -21.33 -7.55
C GLN A 163 12.70 -21.70 -7.46
N LEU A 164 12.19 -22.39 -8.48
CA LEU A 164 10.85 -22.96 -8.46
C LEU A 164 10.79 -24.11 -7.44
N PRO A 165 9.67 -24.29 -6.72
CA PRO A 165 9.42 -25.51 -5.98
C PRO A 165 9.53 -26.70 -6.94
N LYS A 166 10.21 -27.77 -6.51
CA LYS A 166 10.25 -29.04 -7.24
C LYS A 166 8.88 -29.70 -7.24
#